data_AF-A0A7Y4UPT3-F1
#
_entry.id   AF-A0A7Y4UPT3-F1
#
_cell.length_a   1.000
_cell.length_b   1.000
_cell.length_c   1.000
_cell.angle_alpha   90.00
_cell.angle_beta   90.00
_cell.angle_gamma   90.00
#
_symmetry.space_group_name_H-M   'P 1'
#
loop_
_entity.id
_entity.type
_entity.pdbx_description
1 polymer ?
#
loop_
_entity_poly.entity_id
_entity_poly.type
_entity_poly.pdbx_seq_one_letter_code
_entity_poly.pdbx_strand_id
1 'polypeptide(L)'
;MLIVSLDKQLILRLLDIPEIMASGFSAREGLTGAGVTVLKGRTYFGSWRVTAGTLVFVSSSMGDSNYFAEDLDDAVRHTLLMILRNLQSSGFDRAIRAAS
;
A
#
# COMPACT_ATOMS: atom_id res chain seq x y z
N MET A 1 21.97 4.17 18.64
CA MET A 1 21.08 3.40 17.74
C MET A 1 19.75 4.13 17.71
N LEU A 2 19.40 4.78 16.61
CA LEU A 2 18.09 5.43 16.49
C LEU A 2 17.03 4.33 16.30
N ILE A 3 16.06 4.25 17.21
CA ILE A 3 14.90 3.37 17.02
C ILE A 3 14.06 4.01 15.91
N VAL A 4 14.10 3.43 14.72
CA VAL A 4 13.25 3.83 13.59
C VAL A 4 11.88 3.19 13.79
N SER A 5 10.80 3.98 13.76
CA SER A 5 9.44 3.49 13.92
C SER A 5 9.02 2.55 12.78
N LEU A 6 8.07 1.64 13.02
CA LEU A 6 7.64 0.64 12.04
C LEU A 6 7.13 1.25 10.73
N ASP A 7 6.40 2.36 10.81
CA ASP A 7 5.92 3.10 9.65
C ASP A 7 7.08 3.71 8.84
N LYS A 8 8.11 4.22 9.51
CA LYS A 8 9.34 4.70 8.85
C LYS A 8 10.14 3.55 8.21
N GLN A 9 10.21 2.39 8.84
CA GLN A 9 10.84 1.23 8.23
C GLN A 9 10.05 0.77 7.00
N LEU A 10 8.72 0.76 7.07
CA LEU A 10 7.85 0.35 5.97
C LEU A 10 7.95 1.29 4.78
N ILE A 11 7.85 2.61 4.98
CA ILE A 11 7.97 3.57 3.87
C ILE A 11 9.33 3.43 3.18
N LEU A 12 10.43 3.26 3.92
CA LEU A 12 11.75 3.06 3.32
C LEU A 12 11.78 1.80 2.46
N ARG A 13 11.30 0.66 2.98
CA ARG A 13 11.24 -0.60 2.23
C ARG A 13 10.37 -0.50 0.96
N LEU A 14 9.26 0.23 1.02
CA LEU A 14 8.40 0.42 -0.15
C LEU A 14 9.04 1.36 -1.18
N LEU A 15 9.74 2.41 -0.74
CA LEU A 15 10.45 3.32 -1.64
C LEU A 15 11.64 2.65 -2.34
N ASP A 16 12.24 1.63 -1.72
CA ASP A 16 13.32 0.83 -2.30
C ASP A 16 12.85 -0.13 -3.42
N ILE A 17 11.54 -0.25 -3.68
CA ILE A 17 10.98 -1.13 -4.71
C ILE A 17 10.54 -0.29 -5.93
N PRO A 18 11.36 -0.23 -7.01
CA PRO A 18 11.07 0.62 -8.17
C PRO A 18 9.78 0.22 -8.91
N GLU A 19 9.38 -1.05 -8.84
CA GLU A 19 8.15 -1.57 -9.45
C GLU A 19 6.88 -0.93 -8.89
N ILE A 20 6.91 -0.46 -7.64
CA ILE A 20 5.78 0.29 -7.05
C ILE A 20 5.54 1.58 -7.82
N MET A 21 6.59 2.35 -8.10
CA MET A 21 6.48 3.56 -8.91
C MET A 21 6.12 3.23 -10.37
N ALA A 22 6.75 2.20 -10.96
CA ALA A 22 6.49 1.79 -12.34
C ALA A 22 5.04 1.34 -12.57
N SER A 23 4.38 0.79 -11.53
CA SER A 23 2.96 0.42 -11.57
C SER A 23 1.99 1.58 -11.36
N GLY A 24 2.49 2.81 -11.21
CA GLY A 24 1.70 4.01 -10.95
C GLY A 24 1.27 4.16 -9.49
N PHE A 25 1.88 3.41 -8.57
CA PHE A 25 1.66 3.53 -7.14
C PHE A 25 2.78 4.36 -6.49
N SER A 26 2.48 4.90 -5.31
CA SER A 26 3.50 5.52 -4.45
C SER A 26 3.14 5.34 -2.99
N ALA A 27 4.17 5.29 -2.14
CA ALA A 27 4.05 5.30 -0.70
C ALA A 27 4.67 6.60 -0.16
N ARG A 28 3.99 7.25 0.77
CA ARG A 28 4.49 8.47 1.43
C ARG A 28 4.07 8.50 2.89
N GLU A 29 4.69 9.38 3.66
CA GLU A 29 4.30 9.60 5.05
C GLU A 29 2.84 10.09 5.12
N GLY A 30 2.12 9.65 6.16
CA GLY A 30 0.76 10.11 6.41
C GLY A 30 0.70 11.62 6.67
N LEU A 31 -0.45 12.24 6.39
CA LEU A 31 -0.64 13.69 6.53
C LEU A 31 -0.35 14.23 7.94
N THR A 32 -0.50 13.40 8.97
CA THR A 32 -0.23 13.74 10.37
C THR A 32 1.18 13.36 10.83
N GLY A 33 2.06 12.93 9.92
CA GLY A 33 3.40 12.41 10.26
C GLY A 33 3.39 11.01 10.88
N ALA A 34 2.27 10.28 10.78
CA ALA A 34 2.12 8.93 11.33
C ALA A 34 1.52 7.99 10.29
N GLY A 35 2.09 6.80 10.16
CA GLY A 35 1.68 5.78 9.19
C GLY A 35 2.12 6.08 7.76
N VAL A 36 1.78 5.17 6.86
CA VAL A 36 2.18 5.23 5.44
C VAL A 36 0.94 5.32 4.57
N THR A 37 0.83 6.38 3.77
CA THR A 37 -0.23 6.55 2.77
C THR A 37 0.20 5.92 1.45
N VAL A 38 -0.66 5.06 0.89
CA VAL A 38 -0.48 4.47 -0.43
C VAL A 38 -1.42 5.17 -1.41
N LEU A 39 -0.87 5.63 -2.52
CA LEU A 39 -1.59 6.30 -3.60
C LEU A 39 -1.51 5.48 -4.89
N LYS A 40 -2.57 5.54 -5.69
CA LYS A 40 -2.59 5.16 -7.11
C LYS A 40 -2.66 6.45 -7.93
N GLY A 41 -1.55 6.87 -8.53
CA GLY A 41 -1.39 8.20 -9.09
C GLY A 41 -1.63 9.27 -8.02
N ARG A 42 -2.72 10.04 -8.16
CA ARG A 42 -3.13 11.08 -7.19
C ARG A 42 -4.26 10.62 -6.26
N THR A 43 -4.77 9.41 -6.45
CA THR A 43 -5.93 8.89 -5.73
C THR A 43 -5.48 8.11 -4.50
N TYR A 44 -6.13 8.38 -3.37
CA TYR A 44 -5.93 7.60 -2.15
C TYR A 44 -6.35 6.15 -2.37
N PHE A 45 -5.45 5.21 -2.09
CA PHE A 45 -5.68 3.77 -2.25
C PHE A 45 -5.81 3.06 -0.91
N GLY A 46 -5.10 3.54 0.11
CA GLY A 46 -5.18 3.02 1.46
C GLY A 46 -4.04 3.55 2.32
N SER A 47 -3.98 3.10 3.57
CA SER A 47 -2.88 3.46 4.45
C SER A 47 -2.53 2.36 5.44
N TRP A 48 -1.25 2.25 5.72
CA TRP A 48 -0.73 1.51 6.87
C TRP A 48 -0.72 2.41 8.10
N ARG A 49 -1.21 1.89 9.22
CA ARG A 49 -1.21 2.52 10.54
C ARG A 49 -0.52 1.59 11.53
N VAL A 50 0.12 2.16 12.55
CA VAL A 50 0.64 1.38 13.67
C VAL A 50 -0.38 1.43 14.80
N THR A 51 -0.94 0.28 15.15
CA THR A 51 -1.91 0.12 16.23
C THR A 51 -1.40 -0.93 17.19
N ALA A 52 -1.17 -0.56 18.46
CA ALA A 52 -0.67 -1.47 19.49
C ALA A 52 0.60 -2.25 19.08
N GLY A 53 1.48 -1.64 18.28
CA GLY A 53 2.71 -2.26 17.78
C GLY A 53 2.55 -3.08 16.49
N THR A 54 1.34 -3.19 15.95
CA THR A 54 1.04 -3.94 14.72
C THR A 54 0.81 -2.98 13.55
N LEU A 55 1.31 -3.33 12.37
CA LEU A 55 0.99 -2.63 11.13
C LEU A 55 -0.38 -3.08 10.63
N VAL A 56 -1.30 -2.13 10.49
CA VAL A 56 -2.67 -2.37 10.04
C VAL A 56 -2.91 -1.60 8.75
N PHE A 57 -3.25 -2.32 7.69
CA PHE A 57 -3.66 -1.71 6.43
C PHE A 57 -5.16 -1.41 6.45
N VAL A 58 -5.50 -0.18 6.07
CA VAL A 58 -6.87 0.31 5.93
C VAL A 58 -7.08 0.71 4.48
N SER A 59 -7.94 -0.03 3.77
CA SER A 59 -8.28 0.22 2.37
C SER A 59 -9.08 1.52 2.21
N SER A 60 -8.96 2.18 1.05
CA SER A 60 -9.86 3.27 0.67
C SER A 60 -11.25 2.78 0.28
N SER A 61 -11.37 1.51 -0.11
CA SER A 61 -12.64 0.92 -0.56
C SER A 61 -13.54 0.62 0.62
N MET A 62 -14.76 1.15 0.56
CA MET A 62 -15.76 0.93 1.58
C MET A 62 -16.20 -0.54 1.59
N GLY A 63 -16.01 -1.23 2.71
CA GLY A 63 -16.38 -2.64 2.90
C GLY A 63 -15.20 -3.62 2.90
N ASP A 64 -14.01 -3.19 2.53
CA ASP A 64 -12.81 -4.01 2.69
C ASP A 64 -12.46 -4.16 4.17
N SER A 65 -12.09 -5.38 4.57
CA SER A 65 -11.59 -5.63 5.92
C SER A 65 -10.18 -5.07 6.09
N ASN A 66 -9.88 -4.58 7.30
CA ASN A 66 -8.51 -4.22 7.65
C ASN A 66 -7.61 -5.46 7.60
N TYR A 67 -6.38 -5.28 7.13
CA TYR A 67 -5.36 -6.33 7.18
C TYR A 67 -4.37 -6.04 8.29
N PHE A 68 -4.06 -7.05 9.11
CA PHE A 68 -3.11 -6.96 10.21
C PHE A 68 -1.87 -7.73 9.82
N ALA A 69 -0.75 -7.04 9.62
CA ALA A 69 0.49 -7.67 9.22
C ALA A 69 1.16 -8.36 10.41
N GLU A 70 1.72 -9.54 10.17
CA GLU A 70 2.49 -10.29 11.19
C GLU A 70 3.81 -9.58 11.53
N ASP A 71 4.46 -9.04 10.51
CA ASP A 71 5.71 -8.31 10.61
C ASP A 71 5.86 -7.26 9.48
N LEU A 72 7.03 -6.64 9.41
CA LEU A 72 7.34 -5.63 8.39
C LEU A 72 7.36 -6.22 6.97
N ASP A 73 7.93 -7.41 6.79
CA ASP A 73 8.06 -8.02 5.46
C ASP A 73 6.69 -8.49 4.94
N ASP A 74 5.80 -8.90 5.85
CA ASP A 74 4.41 -9.19 5.53
C ASP A 74 3.62 -7.95 5.10
N ALA A 75 3.85 -6.80 5.75
CA ALA A 75 3.26 -5.55 5.30
C ALA A 75 3.74 -5.14 3.89
N VAL A 76 5.03 -5.33 3.59
CA VAL A 76 5.58 -5.10 2.25
C VAL A 76 4.93 -6.05 1.24
N ARG A 77 4.91 -7.36 1.54
CA ARG A 77 4.31 -8.39 0.68
C ARG A 77 2.84 -8.09 0.41
N HIS A 78 2.07 -7.76 1.43
CA HIS A 78 0.65 -7.43 1.30
C HIS A 78 0.46 -6.22 0.37
N THR A 79 1.27 -5.18 0.52
CA THR A 79 1.23 -4.00 -0.35
C THR A 79 1.46 -4.37 -1.82
N LEU A 80 2.47 -5.19 -2.09
CA LEU A 80 2.77 -5.68 -3.45
C LEU A 80 1.60 -6.51 -4.02
N LEU A 81 1.02 -7.40 -3.24
CA LEU A 81 -0.13 -8.21 -3.66
C LEU A 81 -1.34 -7.34 -3.99
N MET A 82 -1.60 -6.29 -3.23
CA MET A 82 -2.67 -5.33 -3.52
C MET A 82 -2.45 -4.60 -4.84
N ILE A 83 -1.22 -4.16 -5.11
CA ILE A 83 -0.85 -3.53 -6.38
C ILE A 83 -1.09 -4.51 -7.53
N LEU A 84 -0.60 -5.74 -7.41
CA LEU A 84 -0.78 -6.77 -8.44
C LEU A 84 -2.26 -7.06 -8.73
N ARG A 85 -3.08 -7.24 -7.68
CA ARG A 85 -4.53 -7.44 -7.82
C ARG A 85 -5.18 -6.24 -8.52
N ASN A 86 -4.80 -5.02 -8.16
CA ASN A 86 -5.34 -3.82 -8.78
C ASN A 86 -4.98 -3.70 -10.27
N LEU A 87 -3.75 -4.05 -10.64
CA LEU A 87 -3.30 -4.09 -12.02
C LEU A 87 -4.06 -5.15 -12.84
N GLN A 88 -4.29 -6.33 -12.26
CA GLN A 88 -5.07 -7.40 -12.89
C GLN A 88 -6.50 -6.96 -13.16
N SER A 89 -7.20 -6.39 -12.18
CA SER A 89 -8.57 -5.86 -12.36
C SER A 89 -8.61 -4.75 -13.41
N SER A 90 -7.66 -3.81 -13.37
CA SER A 90 -7.59 -2.71 -14.35
C SER A 90 -7.30 -3.20 -15.77
N GLY A 91 -6.51 -4.27 -15.91
CA GLY A 91 -6.22 -4.91 -17.20
C GLY A 91 -7.45 -5.60 -17.78
N PHE A 92 -8.19 -6.32 -16.94
CA PHE A 92 -9.42 -7.00 -17.32
C PHE A 92 -10.50 -6.02 -17.80
N ASP A 93 -10.71 -4.90 -17.09
CA ASP A 93 -11.67 -3.88 -17.48
C ASP A 93 -11.35 -3.26 -18.85
N ARG A 94 -10.07 -3.04 -19.14
CA ARG A 94 -9.64 -2.54 -20.46
C ARG A 94 -9.89 -3.56 -21.57
N ALA A 95 -9.64 -4.84 -21.32
CA ALA A 95 -9.89 -5.89 -22.29
C ALA A 95 -11.38 -6.00 -22.63
N ILE A 96 -12.27 -5.92 -21.63
CA ILE A 96 -13.73 -5.91 -21.86
C ILE A 96 -14.13 -4.72 -22.72
N ARG A 97 -13.69 -3.51 -22.38
CA ARG A 97 -14.04 -2.28 -23.12
C ARG A 97 -13.54 -2.27 -24.57
N ALA A 98 -12.43 -2.94 -24.86
CA ALA A 98 -11.90 -3.05 -26.23
C ALA A 98 -12.67 -4.08 -27.08
N ALA A 99 -13.39 -5.00 -26.45
CA ALA A 99 -14.17 -6.05 -27.11
C ALA A 99 -15.65 -5.69 -27.32
N SER A 100 -16.11 -4.59 -26.73
CA SER A 100 -17.46 -4.01 -26.84
C SER A 100 -17.49 -2.84 -27.82
#